data_AF-A0A379B4T4-F1
#
_entry.id   AF-A0A379B4T4-F1
#
_cell.length_a   1.000
_cell.length_b   1.000
_cell.length_c   1.000
_cell.angle_alpha   90.00
_cell.angle_beta   90.00
_cell.angle_gamma   90.00
#
_symmetry.space_group_name_H-M   'P 1'
#
loop_
_entity.id
_entity.type
_entity.pdbx_description
1 polymer ?
#
loop_
_entity_poly.entity_id
_entity_poly.type
_entity_poly.pdbx_seq_one_letter_code
_entity_poly.pdbx_strand_id
1 'polypeptide(L)'
;MAADALITAMEFYFEDHRTVPLPSNAEKEEVLIELLDSIFAKVLLLNEMISQNISNAEFARRIDVKPQEVQRITNLGHNTKIDTISRALSALGKQLQLSVV
;
A
#
# COMPACT_ATOMS: atom_id res chain seq x y z
N MET A 1 3.47 18.22 9.31
CA MET A 1 2.69 17.82 10.50
C MET A 1 2.90 16.32 10.74
N ALA A 2 2.34 15.72 11.80
CA ALA A 2 2.61 14.32 12.16
C ALA A 2 2.20 13.30 11.06
N ALA A 3 1.07 13.53 10.38
CA ALA A 3 0.65 12.72 9.23
C ALA A 3 1.65 12.77 8.07
N ASP A 4 2.13 13.96 7.70
CA ASP A 4 3.14 14.10 6.64
C ASP A 4 4.42 13.35 7.00
N ALA A 5 4.87 13.45 8.26
CA ALA A 5 6.05 12.75 8.73
C ALA A 5 5.89 11.22 8.67
N LEU A 6 4.70 10.71 8.99
CA LEU A 6 4.38 9.28 8.85
C LEU A 6 4.40 8.84 7.39
N ILE A 7 3.81 9.63 6.48
CA ILE A 7 3.82 9.33 5.03
C ILE A 7 5.24 9.32 4.50
N THR A 8 6.06 10.33 4.80
CA THR A 8 7.47 10.38 4.41
C THR A 8 8.27 9.21 5.00
N ALA A 9 8.00 8.81 6.24
CA ALA A 9 8.64 7.63 6.82
C ALA A 9 8.24 6.35 6.07
N MET A 10 6.98 6.22 5.66
CA MET A 10 6.49 5.08 4.87
C MET A 10 7.09 5.05 3.46
N GLU A 11 7.39 6.19 2.83
CA GLU A 11 8.03 6.23 1.50
C GLU A 11 9.33 5.41 1.47
N PHE A 12 10.15 5.46 2.52
CA PHE A 12 11.37 4.63 2.61
C PHE A 12 11.07 3.13 2.54
N TYR A 13 9.96 2.66 3.11
CA TYR A 13 9.58 1.25 3.02
C TYR A 13 9.16 0.86 1.59
N PHE A 14 8.52 1.77 0.86
CA PHE A 14 8.18 1.55 -0.54
C PHE A 14 9.42 1.54 -1.45
N GLU A 15 10.35 2.47 -1.22
CA GLU A 15 11.61 2.57 -1.96
C GLU A 15 12.51 1.35 -1.72
N ASP A 16 12.63 0.92 -0.47
CA ASP A 16 13.45 -0.23 -0.08
C ASP A 16 12.75 -1.58 -0.31
N HIS A 17 11.48 -1.58 -0.74
CA HIS A 17 10.66 -2.79 -0.88
C HIS A 17 10.60 -3.62 0.42
N ARG A 18 10.35 -2.94 1.54
CA ARG A 18 10.29 -3.49 2.91
C ARG A 18 8.87 -3.50 3.45
N THR A 19 8.54 -4.50 4.26
CA THR A 19 7.23 -4.61 4.89
C THR A 19 7.00 -3.41 5.80
N VAL A 20 5.91 -2.70 5.57
CA VAL A 20 5.44 -1.62 6.45
C VAL A 20 4.77 -2.27 7.67
N PRO A 21 5.21 -1.96 8.90
CA PRO A 21 4.56 -2.45 10.10
C PRO A 21 3.10 -1.98 10.18
N LEU A 22 2.19 -2.88 10.55
CA LEU A 22 0.80 -2.51 10.85
C LEU A 22 0.74 -1.80 12.21
N PRO A 23 -0.22 -0.87 12.40
CA PRO A 23 -0.38 -0.18 13.68
C PRO A 23 -0.71 -1.18 14.79
N SER A 24 -0.21 -0.90 16.00
CA SER A 24 -0.63 -1.58 17.22
C SER A 24 -2.03 -1.12 17.64
N ASN A 25 -2.59 -1.80 18.63
CA ASN A 25 -3.78 -1.28 19.32
C ASN A 25 -3.43 0.04 20.02
N ALA A 26 -4.34 1.00 19.95
CA ALA A 26 -4.17 2.29 20.60
C ALA A 26 -4.20 2.14 22.14
N GLU A 27 -3.24 2.76 22.82
CA GLU A 27 -3.22 2.83 24.27
C GLU A 27 -3.88 4.11 24.80
N LYS A 28 -4.15 4.12 26.10
CA LYS A 28 -4.70 5.30 26.76
C LYS A 28 -3.67 6.43 26.68
N GLU A 29 -4.11 7.63 26.29
CA GLU A 29 -3.29 8.85 26.14
C GLU A 29 -2.46 8.94 24.86
N GLU A 30 -2.49 7.93 23.99
CA GLU A 30 -1.86 8.03 22.66
C GLU A 30 -2.69 8.89 21.69
N VAL A 31 -1.98 9.60 20.81
CA VAL A 31 -2.59 10.34 19.70
C VAL A 31 -2.39 9.53 18.43
N LEU A 32 -3.49 9.01 17.88
CA LEU A 32 -3.46 8.31 16.61
C LEU A 32 -3.31 9.29 15.46
N ILE A 33 -2.51 8.88 14.47
CA ILE A 33 -2.33 9.59 13.22
C ILE A 33 -3.08 8.82 12.14
N GLU A 34 -4.17 9.41 11.67
CA GLU A 34 -4.99 8.83 10.61
C GLU A 34 -4.25 8.86 9.27
N LEU A 35 -4.38 7.78 8.50
CA LEU A 35 -3.92 7.69 7.12
C LEU A 35 -5.13 7.74 6.19
N LEU A 36 -4.95 8.36 5.02
CA LEU A 36 -5.94 8.25 3.97
C LEU A 36 -6.11 6.79 3.54
N ASP A 37 -7.36 6.36 3.31
CA ASP A 37 -7.68 4.98 2.90
C ASP A 37 -6.89 4.54 1.66
N SER A 38 -6.65 5.46 0.72
CA SER A 38 -5.90 5.20 -0.51
C SER A 38 -4.42 4.88 -0.24
N ILE A 39 -3.82 5.52 0.77
CA ILE A 39 -2.45 5.26 1.22
C ILE A 39 -2.40 3.91 1.92
N PHE A 40 -3.34 3.65 2.84
CA PHE A 40 -3.38 2.39 3.56
C PHE A 40 -3.62 1.20 2.62
N ALA A 41 -4.47 1.35 1.60
CA ALA A 41 -4.68 0.31 0.59
C ALA A 41 -3.39 -0.01 -0.20
N LYS A 42 -2.52 0.97 -0.46
CA LYS A 42 -1.19 0.76 -1.05
C LYS A 42 -0.23 0.05 -0.10
N VAL A 43 -0.29 0.36 1.19
CA VAL A 43 0.49 -0.33 2.23
C VAL A 43 0.14 -1.81 2.26
N LEU A 44 -1.16 -2.14 2.26
CA LEU A 44 -1.62 -3.53 2.22
C LEU A 44 -1.14 -4.25 0.95
N LEU A 45 -1.21 -3.59 -0.21
CA LEU A 45 -0.72 -4.14 -1.46
C LEU A 45 0.81 -4.41 -1.43
N LEU A 46 1.61 -3.45 -0.95
CA LEU A 46 3.06 -3.63 -0.84
C LEU A 46 3.40 -4.81 0.08
N ASN A 47 2.77 -4.85 1.26
CA ASN A 47 3.00 -5.93 2.22
C ASN A 47 2.64 -7.30 1.62
N GLU A 48 1.56 -7.38 0.85
CA GLU A 48 1.20 -8.62 0.15
C GLU A 48 2.23 -9.01 -0.91
N MET A 49 2.68 -8.06 -1.75
CA MET A 49 3.73 -8.31 -2.74
C MET A 49 5.00 -8.85 -2.09
N ILE A 50 5.42 -8.27 -0.97
CA ILE A 50 6.60 -8.70 -0.21
C ILE A 50 6.38 -10.10 0.38
N SER A 51 5.21 -10.37 0.96
CA SER A 51 4.89 -11.67 1.54
C SER A 51 4.96 -12.81 0.51
N GLN A 52 4.61 -12.52 -0.75
CA GLN A 52 4.68 -13.46 -1.87
C GLN A 52 6.02 -13.41 -2.62
N ASN A 53 6.99 -12.60 -2.18
CA ASN A 53 8.28 -12.36 -2.84
C ASN A 53 8.14 -11.92 -4.31
N ILE A 54 7.22 -10.99 -4.57
CA ILE A 54 6.92 -10.47 -5.91
C ILE A 54 7.63 -9.14 -6.10
N SER A 55 8.44 -9.04 -7.16
CA SER A 55 9.02 -7.77 -7.61
C SER A 55 8.04 -6.94 -8.42
N ASN A 56 8.29 -5.63 -8.56
CA ASN A 56 7.51 -4.75 -9.44
C ASN A 56 7.44 -5.25 -10.89
N ALA A 57 8.52 -5.86 -11.41
CA ALA A 57 8.55 -6.41 -12.75
C ALA A 57 7.63 -7.63 -12.90
N GLU A 58 7.62 -8.52 -11.91
CA GLU A 58 6.71 -9.66 -11.89
C GLU A 58 5.26 -9.22 -11.69
N PHE A 59 5.03 -8.27 -10.79
CA PHE A 59 3.72 -7.70 -10.56
C PHE A 59 3.15 -7.07 -11.83
N ALA A 60 3.95 -6.31 -12.60
CA ALA A 60 3.56 -5.75 -13.89
C ALA A 60 3.02 -6.81 -14.86
N ARG A 61 3.69 -7.98 -14.91
CA ARG A 61 3.26 -9.10 -15.74
C ARG A 61 1.95 -9.71 -15.26
N ARG A 62 1.75 -9.83 -13.94
CA ARG A 62 0.52 -10.41 -13.37
C ARG A 62 -0.73 -9.55 -13.61
N ILE A 63 -0.60 -8.23 -13.60
CA ILE A 63 -1.72 -7.32 -13.85
C ILE A 63 -1.82 -6.85 -15.31
N ASP A 64 -0.96 -7.36 -16.19
CA ASP A 64 -0.87 -7.02 -17.62
C ASP A 64 -0.79 -5.50 -17.90
N VAL A 65 0.15 -4.83 -17.22
CA VAL A 65 0.39 -3.38 -17.42
C VAL A 65 1.86 -3.07 -17.68
N LYS A 66 2.09 -1.86 -18.22
CA LYS A 66 3.44 -1.32 -18.42
C LYS A 66 4.12 -1.02 -17.08
N PRO A 67 5.45 -1.09 -16.98
CA PRO A 67 6.19 -0.79 -15.74
C PRO A 67 5.88 0.59 -15.12
N GLN A 68 5.62 1.60 -15.96
CA GLN A 68 5.25 2.95 -15.50
C GLN A 68 3.93 2.97 -14.72
N GLU A 69 2.98 2.12 -15.09
CA GLU A 69 1.70 2.01 -14.39
C GLU A 69 1.86 1.27 -13.06
N VAL A 70 2.78 0.30 -12.97
CA VAL A 70 3.15 -0.32 -11.68
C VAL A 70 3.72 0.70 -10.72
N GLN A 71 4.64 1.55 -11.18
CA GLN A 71 5.25 2.57 -10.32
C GLN A 71 4.20 3.48 -9.67
N ARG A 72 3.13 3.82 -10.40
CA ARG A 72 2.03 4.63 -9.86
C ARG A 72 1.24 3.91 -8.77
N ILE A 73 1.14 2.59 -8.84
CA ILE A 73 0.44 1.74 -7.88
C ILE A 73 1.30 1.53 -6.64
N THR A 74 2.60 1.27 -6.80
CA THR A 74 3.55 0.92 -5.74
C THR A 74 4.37 2.12 -5.25
N ASN A 75 3.81 3.32 -5.29
CA ASN A 75 4.45 4.53 -4.77
C ASN A 75 3.39 5.44 -4.15
N LEU A 76 3.64 5.96 -2.96
CA LEU A 76 2.67 6.75 -2.20
C LEU A 76 2.39 8.14 -2.79
N GLY A 77 3.36 8.75 -3.48
CA GLY A 77 3.23 10.09 -4.06
C GLY A 77 2.31 10.18 -5.28
N HIS A 78 1.78 9.06 -5.77
CA HIS A 78 0.84 9.03 -6.88
C HIS A 78 -0.59 8.76 -6.41
N ASN A 79 -1.54 9.58 -6.84
CA ASN A 79 -2.95 9.25 -6.66
C ASN A 79 -3.34 8.06 -7.54
N THR A 80 -3.93 7.04 -6.92
CA THR A 80 -4.37 5.81 -7.58
C THR A 80 -5.82 5.53 -7.20
N LYS A 81 -6.65 5.21 -8.21
CA LYS A 81 -8.04 4.84 -7.99
C LYS A 81 -8.14 3.55 -7.19
N ILE A 82 -9.11 3.46 -6.29
CA ILE A 82 -9.32 2.27 -5.46
C ILE A 82 -9.56 1.01 -6.30
N ASP A 83 -10.27 1.12 -7.43
CA ASP A 83 -10.49 0.02 -8.37
C ASP A 83 -9.18 -0.56 -8.93
N THR A 84 -8.18 0.29 -9.16
CA THR A 84 -6.86 -0.16 -9.62
C THR A 84 -6.16 -0.96 -8.53
N ILE A 85 -6.22 -0.51 -7.27
CA ILE A 85 -5.66 -1.23 -6.13
C ILE A 85 -6.42 -2.56 -5.90
N SER A 86 -7.74 -2.55 -6.05
CA SER A 86 -8.56 -3.77 -5.96
C SER A 86 -8.19 -4.80 -7.02
N ARG A 87 -8.00 -4.39 -8.30
CA ARG A 87 -7.53 -5.29 -9.36
C ARG A 87 -6.12 -5.81 -9.09
N ALA A 88 -5.24 -4.94 -8.60
CA ALA A 88 -3.89 -5.29 -8.20
C ALA A 88 -3.87 -6.40 -7.13
N LEU A 89 -4.62 -6.21 -6.05
CA LEU A 89 -4.80 -7.21 -4.99
C LEU A 89 -5.41 -8.51 -5.54
N SER A 90 -6.38 -8.42 -6.46
CA SER A 90 -6.98 -9.59 -7.11
C SER A 90 -5.96 -10.41 -7.90
N ALA A 91 -5.00 -9.79 -8.57
CA ALA A 91 -3.92 -10.49 -9.27
C ALA A 91 -2.91 -11.18 -8.32
N LEU A 92 -2.96 -10.82 -7.03
CA LEU A 92 -2.23 -11.49 -5.95
C LEU A 92 -3.10 -12.52 -5.21
N GLY A 93 -4.32 -12.79 -5.69
CA GLY A 93 -5.27 -13.72 -5.05
C GLY A 93 -5.93 -13.16 -3.79
N LYS A 94 -5.94 -11.84 -3.60
CA LYS A 94 -6.59 -11.16 -2.48
C LYS A 94 -7.81 -10.36 -2.94
N GLN A 95 -8.75 -10.16 -2.03
CA GLN A 95 -9.93 -9.33 -2.28
C GLN A 95 -9.90 -8.12 -1.36
N LEU A 96 -10.02 -6.92 -1.93
CA LEU A 96 -10.27 -5.73 -1.14
C LEU A 96 -11.72 -5.75 -0.64
N GLN A 97 -11.91 -5.63 0.68
CA GLN A 97 -13.22 -5.53 1.31
C GLN A 97 -13.35 -4.18 1.99
N LEU A 98 -14.51 -3.56 1.85
CA LEU A 98 -14.86 -2.30 2.52
C LEU A 98 -16.03 -2.57 3.47
N SER A 99 -15.95 -2.01 4.65
CA SER A 99 -17.01 -2.05 5.65
C SER A 99 -17.18 -0.66 6.25
N VAL A 100 -18.42 -0.29 6.56
CA VAL A 100 -18.74 0.90 7.35
C VAL A 100 -18.98 0.44 8.77
N VAL A 101 -18.33 1.08 9.74
CA VAL A 101 -18.41 0.79 11.17
C VAL A 101 -19.03 1.94 11.95
#